data_AF-A0A7C5EUL6-F1
#
_entry.id   AF-A0A7C5EUL6-F1
#
_cell.length_a   1.000
_cell.length_b   1.000
_cell.length_c   1.000
_cell.angle_alpha   90.00
_cell.angle_beta   90.00
_cell.angle_gamma   90.00
#
_symmetry.space_group_name_H-M   'P 1'
#
loop_
_entity.id
_entity.type
_entity.pdbx_description
1 polymer ?
#
loop_
_entity_poly.entity_id
_entity_poly.type
_entity_poly.pdbx_seq_one_letter_code
_entity_poly.pdbx_strand_id
1 'polypeptide(L)' 'MKKQDIAQRLARKARISNAAAADRLDGIIHDILAELKKGRTVNLPGLGTFKPGRKLNFEFERKPGGKSVPHEKKR' A
#
# COMPACT_ATOMS: atom_id res chain seq x y z
N MET A 1 -13.18 -1.55 0.92
CA MET A 1 -12.63 -0.35 1.60
C MET A 1 -12.25 0.66 0.54
N LYS A 2 -12.75 1.90 0.67
CA LYS A 2 -12.39 3.03 -0.20
C LYS A 2 -11.25 3.83 0.44
N LYS A 3 -10.52 4.64 -0.35
CA LYS A 3 -9.46 5.53 0.16
C LYS A 3 -9.93 6.39 1.34
N GLN A 4 -11.17 6.89 1.28
CA GLN A 4 -11.78 7.71 2.32
C GLN A 4 -11.90 7.00 3.67
N ASP A 5 -12.19 5.69 3.68
CA ASP A 5 -12.28 4.91 4.92
C ASP A 5 -10.92 4.82 5.62
N ILE A 6 -9.85 4.69 4.84
CA ILE A 6 -8.47 4.62 5.34
C ILE A 6 -8.06 5.98 5.90
N ALA A 7 -8.34 7.08 5.18
CA ALA A 7 -8.07 8.43 5.64
C ALA A 7 -8.81 8.75 6.95
N GLN A 8 -10.09 8.38 7.07
CA GLN A 8 -10.85 8.57 8.31
C GLN A 8 -10.29 7.76 9.48
N ARG A 9 -9.87 6.51 9.24
CA ARG A 9 -9.23 5.70 10.27
C ARG A 9 -7.88 6.28 10.69
N LEU A 10 -7.12 6.82 9.74
CA LEU A 10 -5.85 7.51 10.00
C LEU A 10 -6.08 8.78 10.82
N ALA A 11 -7.06 9.60 10.45
CA ALA A 11 -7.45 10.81 11.18
C ALA A 11 -7.76 10.51 12.65
N ARG A 12 -8.59 9.49 12.91
CA ARG A 12 -8.95 9.08 14.27
C ARG A 12 -7.75 8.59 15.08
N LYS A 13 -6.87 7.77 14.48
CA LYS A 13 -5.70 7.22 15.17
C LYS A 13 -4.63 8.27 15.45
N ALA A 14 -4.36 9.14 14.47
CA ALA A 14 -3.34 10.16 14.56
C ALA A 14 -3.84 11.47 15.20
N ARG A 15 -5.14 11.57 15.52
CA ARG A 15 -5.80 12.78 16.04
C ARG A 15 -5.56 14.02 15.16
N ILE A 16 -5.62 13.83 13.85
CA ILE A 16 -5.49 14.90 12.84
C ILE A 16 -6.81 15.10 12.11
N SER A 17 -6.94 16.20 11.36
CA SER A 17 -8.12 16.46 10.54
C SER A 17 -8.25 15.43 9.41
N ASN A 18 -9.49 15.19 8.97
CA ASN A 18 -9.76 14.29 7.83
C ASN A 18 -9.06 14.76 6.54
N ALA A 19 -8.97 16.08 6.32
CA ALA A 19 -8.26 16.66 5.20
C ALA A 19 -6.76 16.34 5.27
N ALA A 20 -6.13 16.64 6.41
CA ALA A 20 -4.70 16.34 6.60
C ALA A 20 -4.40 14.84 6.50
N ALA A 21 -5.31 13.98 6.95
CA ALA A 21 -5.16 12.54 6.80
C ALA A 21 -5.29 12.07 5.35
N ALA A 22 -6.20 12.67 4.57
CA ALA A 22 -6.35 12.39 3.15
C ALA A 22 -5.11 12.84 2.37
N ASP A 23 -4.65 14.07 2.59
CA ASP A 23 -3.45 14.62 1.95
C ASP A 23 -2.22 13.76 2.24
N ARG A 24 -2.06 13.34 3.51
CA ARG A 24 -0.95 12.49 3.92
C ARG A 24 -1.02 11.09 3.30
N LEU A 25 -2.22 10.52 3.20
CA LEU A 25 -2.43 9.24 2.54
C LEU A 25 -2.10 9.34 1.04
N ASP A 26 -2.56 10.39 0.37
CA ASP A 26 -2.30 10.59 -1.05
C ASP A 26 -0.81 10.85 -1.34
N GLY A 27 -0.11 11.60 -0.48
CA GLY A 27 1.33 11.79 -0.58
C GLY A 27 2.11 10.46 -0.52
N ILE A 28 1.81 9.61 0.46
CA ILE A 28 2.45 8.29 0.58
C ILE A 28 2.18 7.43 -0.67
N ILE A 29 0.95 7.43 -1.17
CA ILE A 29 0.59 6.67 -2.39
C ILE A 29 1.35 7.23 -3.59
N HIS A 30 1.46 8.55 -3.70
CA HIS A 30 2.19 9.21 -4.78
C HIS A 30 3.67 8.81 -4.78
N ASP A 31 4.31 8.83 -3.61
CA ASP A 31 5.73 8.47 -3.47
C ASP A 31 5.99 7.01 -3.84
N ILE A 32 5.13 6.09 -3.41
CA ILE A 32 5.20 4.67 -3.78
C ILE A 32 5.11 4.53 -5.31
N LEU A 33 4.13 5.19 -5.94
CA LEU A 33 3.96 5.14 -7.39
C LEU A 33 5.14 5.79 -8.14
N ALA A 34 5.70 6.88 -7.60
CA ALA A 34 6.86 7.55 -8.18
C ALA A 34 8.09 6.65 -8.18
N GLU A 35 8.38 5.97 -7.07
CA GLU A 35 9.51 5.03 -6.98
C GLU A 35 9.30 3.80 -7.86
N LEU A 36 8.08 3.27 -7.94
CA LEU A 36 7.76 2.14 -8.84
C LEU A 36 7.91 2.51 -10.31
N LYS A 37 7.53 3.74 -10.71
CA LYS A 37 7.76 4.25 -12.07
C LYS A 37 9.24 4.37 -12.41
N LYS A 38 10.09 4.66 -11.42
CA LYS A 38 11.55 4.69 -11.58
C LYS A 38 12.17 3.28 -11.67
N GLY A 39 11.38 2.22 -11.63
CA GLY A 39 11.88 0.85 -11.63
C GLY A 39 12.47 0.43 -10.29
N ARG A 40 12.12 1.11 -9.19
CA ARG A 40 12.57 0.77 -7.84
C ARG A 40 11.51 -0.03 -7.10
N THR A 41 11.97 -0.98 -6.31
CA THR A 41 11.13 -1.80 -5.43
C THR A 41 10.86 -1.02 -4.14
N VAL A 42 9.60 -1.00 -3.69
CA VAL A 42 9.21 -0.32 -2.45
C VAL A 42 8.78 -1.36 -1.43
N ASN A 43 9.46 -1.41 -0.29
CA ASN A 43 9.10 -2.30 0.81
C ASN A 43 8.26 -1.55 1.86
N LEU A 44 7.09 -2.09 2.21
CA LEU A 44 6.25 -1.62 3.31
C LEU A 44 6.26 -2.66 4.44
N PRO A 45 7.04 -2.43 5.51
CA PRO A 45 7.13 -3.35 6.64
C PRO A 45 5.75 -3.70 7.22
N GLY A 46 5.49 -4.98 7.43
CA GLY A 46 4.22 -5.49 7.97
C GLY A 46 3.07 -5.53 6.96
N LEU A 47 3.28 -5.09 5.71
CA LEU A 47 2.30 -5.16 4.63
C LEU A 47 2.81 -6.03 3.49
N GLY A 48 4.01 -5.74 2.98
CA GLY A 48 4.57 -6.40 1.81
C GLY A 48 5.44 -5.50 0.95
N THR A 49 5.87 -6.03 -0.19
CA THR A 49 6.77 -5.37 -1.14
C THR A 49 6.06 -5.12 -2.48
N PHE A 50 6.14 -3.89 -2.98
CA PHE A 50 5.74 -3.53 -4.34
C PHE A 50 6.93 -3.68 -5.28
N LYS A 51 6.74 -4.44 -6.37
CA LYS A 51 7.75 -4.67 -7.40
C LYS A 51 7.38 -3.90 -8.69
N PRO A 52 8.35 -3.20 -9.31
CA PRO A 52 8.14 -2.53 -10.59
C PRO A 52 7.98 -3.55 -11.72
N GLY A 53 7.17 -3.22 -12.72
CA GLY A 53 6.93 -4.07 -13.89
C GLY A 53 5.81 -3.56 -14.78
N ARG A 54 5.59 -4.21 -15.94
CA ARG A 54 4.47 -3.89 -16.86
C ARG A 54 3.09 -3.93 -16.17
N LYS A 55 2.97 -4.73 -15.10
CA LYS A 55 1.84 -4.75 -14.18
C LYS A 55 2.37 -4.51 -12.77
N LEU A 56 1.63 -3.72 -11.99
CA LEU A 56 1.93 -3.50 -10.58
C LEU A 56 1.82 -4.84 -9.85
N ASN A 57 2.93 -5.37 -9.35
CA ASN A 57 2.94 -6.60 -8.56
C ASN A 57 3.16 -6.24 -7.09
N PHE A 58 2.24 -6.69 -6.24
CA PHE A 58 2.35 -6.53 -4.80
C PHE A 58 2.43 -7.89 -4.12
N GLU A 59 3.47 -8.09 -3.32
CA GLU A 59 3.73 -9.33 -2.60
C GLU A 59 3.57 -9.06 -1.10
N PHE A 60 2.51 -9.62 -0.50
CA PHE A 60 2.28 -9.46 0.94
C PHE A 60 3.37 -10.15 1.76
N GLU A 61 3.80 -9.50 2.83
CA GLU A 61 4.75 -10.09 3.77
C GLU A 61 4.11 -11.29 4.46
N ARG A 62 4.67 -12.48 4.26
CA ARG A 62 4.19 -13.70 4.91
C ARG A 62 4.76 -13.78 6.31
N LYS A 63 3.93 -13.59 7.34
CA LYS A 63 4.30 -14.01 8.69
C LYS A 63 4.55 -15.52 8.70
N PRO A 64 5.60 -16.03 9.38
CA PRO A 64 5.81 -17.46 9.53
C PRO A 64 4.57 -18.06 10.22
N GLY A 65 3.81 -18.89 9.50
CA GLY A 65 2.56 -19.52 9.97
C GLY A 65 1.25 -19.10 9.27
N GLY A 66 1.26 -18.08 8.39
CA GLY A 66 0.07 -17.69 7.63
C GLY A 66 -0.10 -18.50 6.33
N LYS A 67 -1.18 -19.28 6.20
CA LYS A 67 -1.50 -20.04 4.98
C LYS A 67 -1.51 -19.11 3.75
N SER A 68 -0.63 -19.39 2.80
CA SER A 68 -0.57 -18.69 1.52
C SER A 68 -1.77 -19.05 0.64
N VAL A 69 -2.69 -18.12 0.45
CA VAL A 69 -3.62 -18.18 -0.68
C VAL A 69 -2.89 -17.71 -1.95
N PRO A 70 -2.78 -18.55 -3.00
CA PRO A 70 -2.17 -18.15 -4.25
C PRO A 70 -2.98 -17.03 -4.90
N HIS A 71 -2.32 -15.95 -5.33
CA HIS A 71 -2.95 -14.97 -6.21
C HIS A 71 -3.05 -15.60 -7.59
N GLU A 72 -4.23 -16.15 -7.91
CA GLU A 72 -4.53 -16.77 -9.19
C GLU A 72 -4.43 -15.73 -10.31
N LYS A 73 -3.42 -15.90 -11.18
CA LYS A 73 -3.34 -15.18 -12.45
C LYS A 73 -4.46 -15.68 -13.35
N LYS A 74 -5.62 -15.03 -13.35
CA LYS A 74 -6.59 -15.20 -14.44
C LYS A 74 -5.96 -14.71 -15.74
N ARG A 75 -5.72 -15.67 -16.65
CA ARG A 75 -5.34 -15.48 -18.05
C ARG A 75 -6.53 -14.96 -18.84
#